data_AF-A0A3D5A085-F1
#
_entry.id   AF-A0A3D5A085-F1
#
_cell.length_a   1.000
_cell.length_b   1.000
_cell.length_c   1.000
_cell.angle_alpha   90.00
_cell.angle_beta   90.00
_cell.angle_gamma   90.00
#
_symmetry.space_group_name_H-M   'P 1'
#
loop_
_entity.id
_entity.type
_entity.pdbx_description
1 polymer ?
#
loop_
_entity_poly.entity_id
_entity_poly.type
_entity_poly.pdbx_seq_one_letter_code
_entity_poly.pdbx_strand_id
1 'polypeptide(L)'
;MGNPRCRIIYTHPAGKDGFSYFYIAYVPGQRGISLKFKRQSEDIPMDMTMDVHEMVTLLSRKRTSPSSDWPYEVTDRALRILKSQIIRWQEQA
;
A
#
# COMPACT_ATOMS: atom_id res chain seq x y z
N MET A 1 -19.42 19.32 6.31
CA MET A 1 -18.67 18.66 5.22
C MET A 1 -18.09 17.37 5.78
N GLY A 2 -18.58 16.21 5.34
CA GLY A 2 -18.13 14.92 5.86
C GLY A 2 -16.71 14.62 5.38
N ASN A 3 -15.80 14.31 6.30
CA ASN A 3 -14.46 13.88 5.95
C ASN A 3 -14.56 12.60 5.09
N PRO A 4 -14.01 12.56 3.87
CA PRO A 4 -14.12 11.39 3.02
C PRO A 4 -13.59 10.15 3.74
N ARG A 5 -14.43 9.11 3.89
CA ARG A 5 -14.00 7.87 4.56
C ARG A 5 -12.93 7.19 3.71
N CYS A 6 -11.70 7.20 4.22
CA CYS A 6 -10.59 6.44 3.67
C CYS A 6 -10.94 4.94 3.67
N ARG A 7 -10.68 4.25 2.56
CA ARG A 7 -10.94 2.82 2.38
C ARG A 7 -9.62 2.07 2.28
N ILE A 8 -9.47 1.06 3.13
CA ILE A 8 -8.28 0.20 3.15
C ILE A 8 -8.39 -0.84 2.03
N ILE A 9 -7.32 -0.96 1.24
CA ILE A 9 -7.14 -2.00 0.21
C ILE A 9 -6.37 -3.18 0.81
N TYR A 10 -5.32 -2.89 1.56
CA TYR A 10 -4.47 -3.90 2.18
C TYR A 10 -3.95 -3.40 3.53
N THR A 11 -3.86 -4.31 4.50
CA THR A 11 -3.16 -4.10 5.77
C THR A 11 -2.29 -5.31 6.06
N HIS A 12 -1.08 -5.06 6.55
CA HIS A 12 -0.21 -6.12 7.06
C HIS A 12 -0.30 -6.18 8.59
N PRO A 13 -0.29 -7.37 9.21
CA PRO A 13 -0.21 -7.50 10.66
C PRO A 13 1.09 -6.89 11.19
N ALA A 14 0.99 -6.04 12.20
CA ALA A 14 2.16 -5.42 12.82
C ALA A 14 3.13 -6.46 13.42
N GLY A 15 4.42 -6.17 13.33
CA GLY A 15 5.50 -6.83 14.06
C GLY A 15 6.03 -8.13 13.46
N LYS A 16 5.37 -8.73 12.46
CA LYS A 16 5.87 -9.96 11.80
C LYS A 16 7.10 -9.73 10.93
N ASP A 17 7.23 -8.52 10.44
CA ASP A 17 8.08 -8.12 9.33
C ASP A 17 8.90 -6.85 9.65
N GLY A 18 8.88 -6.43 10.93
CA GLY A 18 9.52 -5.20 11.40
C GLY A 18 8.69 -3.93 11.23
N PHE A 19 7.42 -4.02 10.79
CA PHE A 19 6.54 -2.86 10.70
C PHE A 19 5.66 -2.70 11.95
N SER A 20 5.58 -1.48 12.47
CA SER A 20 4.54 -1.10 13.43
C SER A 20 3.16 -1.06 12.76
N TYR A 21 3.14 -0.65 11.49
CA TYR A 21 2.00 -0.81 10.59
C TYR A 21 2.46 -0.68 9.13
N PHE A 22 1.69 -1.28 8.24
CA PHE A 22 1.81 -1.12 6.79
C PHE A 22 0.41 -1.27 6.18
N TYR A 23 -0.07 -0.26 5.48
CA TYR A 23 -1.35 -0.35 4.77
C TYR A 23 -1.41 0.50 3.51
N ILE A 24 -2.21 0.04 2.55
CA ILE A 24 -2.55 0.72 1.32
C ILE A 24 -4.01 1.13 1.40
N ALA A 25 -4.31 2.38 1.10
CA ALA A 25 -5.66 2.92 1.18
C ALA A 25 -5.94 3.93 0.07
N TYR A 26 -7.21 4.20 -0.19
CA TYR A 26 -7.64 5.23 -1.13
C TYR A 26 -8.81 6.02 -0.56
N VAL A 27 -9.03 7.22 -1.10
CA VAL A 27 -10.19 8.05 -0.79
C VAL A 27 -11.13 8.04 -2.01
N PRO A 28 -12.37 7.55 -1.89
CA PRO A 28 -13.33 7.59 -2.99
C PRO A 28 -13.50 9.01 -3.54
N GLY A 29 -13.44 9.16 -4.87
CA GLY A 29 -13.50 10.46 -5.55
C GLY A 29 -12.14 11.17 -5.67
N GLN A 30 -11.08 10.68 -5.02
CA GLN A 30 -9.72 11.13 -5.27
C GLN A 30 -8.98 10.17 -6.21
N ARG A 31 -8.05 10.70 -7.01
CA ARG A 31 -7.27 9.92 -7.99
C ARG A 31 -6.06 9.18 -7.38
N GLY A 32 -5.74 9.42 -6.11
CA GLY A 32 -4.54 8.89 -5.47
C GLY A 32 -4.80 7.68 -4.57
N ILE A 33 -3.80 6.81 -4.48
CA ILE A 33 -3.67 5.76 -3.47
C ILE A 33 -2.56 6.16 -2.51
N SER A 34 -2.84 6.04 -1.21
CA SER A 34 -1.87 6.26 -0.15
C SER A 34 -1.27 4.94 0.31
N LEU A 35 0.05 4.89 0.42
CA LEU A 35 0.78 3.91 1.17
C LEU A 35 1.28 4.54 2.47
N LYS A 36 0.90 3.94 3.59
CA LYS A 36 1.26 4.41 4.92
C LYS A 36 1.92 3.30 5.68
N PHE A 37 3.11 3.56 6.19
CA PHE A 37 3.85 2.59 6.98
C PHE A 37 4.74 3.26 8.02
N LYS A 38 5.06 2.51 9.07
CA LYS A 38 6.09 2.88 10.05
C LYS A 38 6.87 1.62 10.39
N ARG A 39 8.18 1.64 10.18
CA ARG A 39 9.06 0.56 10.65
C ARG A 39 9.31 0.71 12.15
N GLN A 40 9.53 -0.39 12.85
CA GLN A 40 9.84 -0.37 14.28
C GLN A 40 11.16 0.35 14.60
N SER A 41 12.11 0.31 13.67
CA SER A 41 13.41 1.00 13.77
C SER A 41 13.35 2.47 13.35
N GLU A 42 12.19 2.99 12.94
CA GLU A 42 12.02 4.37 12.49
C GLU A 42 11.08 5.12 13.42
N ASP A 43 11.45 6.35 13.77
CA ASP A 43 10.58 7.22 14.57
C ASP A 43 9.49 7.89 13.74
N ILE A 44 9.82 8.20 12.49
CA ILE A 44 8.97 8.99 11.58
C ILE A 44 8.12 8.06 10.71
N PRO A 45 6.78 8.21 10.74
CA PRO A 45 5.92 7.47 9.83
C PRO A 45 6.05 8.00 8.40
N MET A 46 6.01 7.08 7.44
CA MET A 46 6.00 7.40 6.02
C MET A 46 4.58 7.40 5.48
N ASP A 47 4.22 8.45 4.74
CA ASP A 47 2.95 8.59 4.04
C ASP A 47 3.22 9.06 2.62
N MET A 48 2.93 8.20 1.64
CA MET A 48 3.13 8.49 0.22
C MET A 48 1.81 8.35 -0.51
N THR A 49 1.37 9.41 -1.16
CA THR A 49 0.19 9.36 -2.06
C THR A 49 0.67 9.47 -3.49
N MET A 50 0.26 8.51 -4.32
CA MET A 50 0.68 8.40 -5.72
C MET A 50 -0.45 7.82 -6.57
N ASP A 51 -0.26 7.80 -7.89
CA ASP A 51 -1.19 7.14 -8.78
C ASP A 51 -1.17 5.61 -8.59
N VAL A 52 -2.24 4.96 -9.05
CA VAL A 52 -2.41 3.50 -8.98
C VAL A 52 -1.26 2.77 -9.70
N HIS A 53 -0.89 3.22 -10.89
CA HIS A 53 0.17 2.63 -11.71
C HIS A 53 1.56 2.85 -11.10
N GLU A 54 1.83 4.01 -10.55
CA GLU A 54 3.02 4.32 -9.74
C GLU A 54 3.13 3.38 -8.54
N MET A 55 2.03 3.16 -7.80
CA MET A 55 2.02 2.24 -6.66
C MET A 55 2.32 0.80 -7.09
N VAL A 56 1.70 0.33 -8.18
CA VAL A 56 1.98 -1.00 -8.75
C VAL A 56 3.44 -1.12 -9.17
N THR A 57 4.00 -0.08 -9.78
CA THR A 57 5.40 -0.03 -10.23
C THR A 57 6.35 -0.07 -9.04
N LEU A 58 6.10 0.73 -8.01
CA LEU A 58 6.88 0.76 -6.76
C LEU A 58 6.92 -0.62 -6.12
N LEU A 59 5.75 -1.23 -5.88
CA LEU A 59 5.66 -2.55 -5.26
C LEU A 59 6.31 -3.64 -6.12
N SER A 60 6.18 -3.55 -7.45
CA SER A 60 6.84 -4.50 -8.37
C SER A 60 8.36 -4.40 -8.34
N ARG A 61 8.91 -3.18 -8.31
CA ARG A 61 10.37 -2.96 -8.17
C ARG A 61 10.90 -3.48 -6.83
N LYS A 62 10.17 -3.22 -5.75
CA LYS A 62 10.52 -3.72 -4.40
C LYS A 62 10.43 -5.25 -4.31
N ARG A 63 9.53 -5.87 -5.07
CA ARG A 63 9.43 -7.33 -5.20
C ARG A 63 10.64 -7.93 -5.94
N THR A 64 11.10 -7.32 -7.04
CA THR A 64 12.24 -7.82 -7.84
C THR A 64 13.59 -7.55 -7.23
N SER A 65 13.69 -6.55 -6.36
CA SER A 65 14.90 -6.22 -5.62
C SER A 65 14.56 -6.16 -4.12
N PRO A 66 14.41 -7.33 -3.47
CA PRO A 66 14.11 -7.40 -2.05
C PRO A 66 15.19 -6.65 -1.28
N SER A 67 14.75 -5.71 -0.43
CA SER A 67 15.63 -5.00 0.49
C SER A 67 15.25 -5.39 1.91
N SER A 68 16.19 -5.31 2.85
CA SER A 68 15.87 -5.43 4.29
C SER A 68 14.79 -4.45 4.73
N ASP A 69 14.65 -3.34 4.00
CA ASP A 69 13.66 -2.32 4.29
C ASP A 69 12.23 -2.80 4.04
N TRP A 70 12.02 -3.69 3.05
CA TRP A 70 10.69 -4.09 2.56
C TRP A 70 10.68 -5.59 2.23
N PRO A 71 10.18 -6.44 3.13
CA PRO A 71 10.17 -7.88 2.94
C PRO A 71 9.36 -8.32 1.71
N TYR A 72 9.88 -9.32 1.00
CA TYR A 72 9.28 -9.83 -0.23
C TYR A 72 7.81 -10.23 -0.04
N GLU A 73 7.49 -10.96 1.04
CA GLU A 73 6.12 -11.44 1.30
C GLU A 73 5.11 -10.30 1.45
N VAL A 74 5.52 -9.21 2.10
CA VAL A 74 4.68 -8.02 2.34
C VAL A 74 4.38 -7.34 1.01
N THR A 75 5.43 -7.14 0.20
CA THR A 75 5.34 -6.45 -1.09
C THR A 75 4.62 -7.27 -2.15
N ASP A 76 4.85 -8.58 -2.22
CA ASP A 76 4.14 -9.50 -3.12
C ASP A 76 2.65 -9.55 -2.78
N ARG A 77 2.30 -9.70 -1.50
CA ARG A 77 0.90 -9.76 -1.09
C ARG A 77 0.16 -8.44 -1.32
N ALA A 78 0.81 -7.32 -0.98
CA ALA A 78 0.29 -5.99 -1.26
C ALA A 78 0.04 -5.78 -2.77
N LEU A 79 1.01 -6.15 -3.60
CA LEU A 79 0.91 -6.05 -5.06
C LEU A 79 -0.23 -6.89 -5.63
N ARG A 80 -0.37 -8.15 -5.17
CA ARG A 80 -1.44 -9.05 -5.63
C ARG A 80 -2.81 -8.50 -5.30
N ILE A 81 -3.03 -8.05 -4.06
CA ILE A 81 -4.32 -7.49 -3.62
C ILE A 81 -4.63 -6.20 -4.36
N LEU A 82 -3.64 -5.32 -4.53
CA LEU A 82 -3.80 -4.08 -5.28
C LEU A 82 -4.22 -4.36 -6.74
N LYS A 83 -3.55 -5.29 -7.43
CA LYS A 83 -3.92 -5.69 -8.80
C LYS A 83 -5.34 -6.23 -8.88
N SER A 84 -5.74 -7.10 -7.94
CA SER A 84 -7.13 -7.59 -7.88
C SER A 84 -8.14 -6.46 -7.65
N GLN A 85 -7.79 -5.46 -6.85
CA GLN A 85 -8.66 -4.32 -6.61
C GLN A 85 -8.79 -3.42 -7.85
N ILE A 86 -7.72 -3.25 -8.63
CA ILE A 86 -7.73 -2.51 -9.90
C ILE A 86 -8.65 -3.18 -10.91
N ILE A 87 -8.53 -4.49 -11.08
CA ILE A 87 -9.40 -5.27 -11.99
C ILE A 87 -10.87 -5.07 -11.61
N ARG A 88 -11.21 -5.16 -10.32
CA ARG A 88 -12.58 -4.92 -9.84
C ARG A 88 -13.09 -3.52 -10.16
N TRP A 89 -12.24 -2.49 -10.06
CA TRP A 89 -12.65 -1.14 -10.44
C TRP A 89 -12.86 -0.99 -11.94
N GLN A 90 -12.04 -1.67 -12.76
CA GLN A 90 -12.19 -1.68 -14.22
C GLN A 90 -13.46 -2.42 -14.66
N GLU A 91 -13.84 -3.49 -13.98
CA GLU A 91 -15.08 -4.24 -14.26
C GLU A 91 -16.36 -3.46 -13.85
N GLN A 92 -16.23 -2.46 -12.98
CA GLN A 92 -17.34 -1.65 -12.47
C GLN A 92 -17.47 -0.27 -13.15
N ALA A 93 -16.52 0.09 -14.03
CA ALA A 93 -16.46 1.36 -14.74
C ALA A 93 -17.14 1.25 -16.12
#